data_AF-A0A918U797-F1
#
_entry.id   AF-A0A918U797-F1
#
_cell.length_a   1.000
_cell.length_b   1.000
_cell.length_c   1.000
_cell.angle_alpha   90.00
_cell.angle_beta   90.00
_cell.angle_gamma   90.00
#
_symmetry.space_group_name_H-M   'P 1'
#
loop_
_entity.id
_entity.type
_entity.pdbx_description
1 polymer ?
#
loop_
_entity_poly.entity_id
_entity_poly.type
_entity_poly.pdbx_seq_one_letter_code
_entity_poly.pdbx_strand_id
1 'polypeptide(L)'
;MSTPVRFALVGPVEAGKSTLFRALHGDDGEVRKTQAVEYDTEGCIDTPGEFFCHPRLHHALINSTADCDLLIYVHPANDMECRLPPGLLDVYAQRRLVTVISKTDLPDARPDAVEAMLRDQGIGGEILRVSGLEPDSVAALKTRLGLNRESAAKPRQTE
;
A
#
# COMPACT_ATOMS: atom_id res chain seq x y z
N MET A 1 16.53 -9.80 16.93
CA MET A 1 15.15 -9.38 16.63
C MET A 1 15.19 -8.70 15.28
N SER A 2 14.47 -9.21 14.29
CA SER A 2 14.28 -8.51 13.01
C SER A 2 13.54 -7.20 13.27
N THR A 3 14.01 -6.09 12.73
CA THR A 3 13.27 -4.81 12.77
C THR A 3 11.96 -4.98 11.99
N PRO A 4 10.81 -4.47 12.48
CA PRO A 4 9.58 -4.48 11.71
C PRO A 4 9.76 -3.69 10.41
N VAL A 5 9.21 -4.21 9.31
CA VAL A 5 9.27 -3.57 7.99
C VAL A 5 8.37 -2.33 7.99
N ARG A 6 8.96 -1.13 7.84
CA ARG A 6 8.18 0.11 7.71
C ARG A 6 7.72 0.27 6.26
N PHE A 7 6.42 0.31 6.02
CA PHE A 7 5.88 0.51 4.68
C PHE A 7 5.12 1.82 4.53
N ALA A 8 5.09 2.35 3.32
CA ALA A 8 4.23 3.47 2.95
C ALA A 8 3.31 3.10 1.78
N LEU A 9 2.04 3.48 1.89
CA LEU A 9 1.08 3.35 0.80
C LEU A 9 1.05 4.65 0.00
N VAL A 10 1.19 4.55 -1.32
CA VAL A 10 1.13 5.69 -2.25
C VAL A 10 0.20 5.37 -3.42
N GLY A 11 -0.42 6.39 -4.00
CA GLY A 11 -1.36 6.22 -5.11
C GLY A 11 -2.50 7.24 -5.08
N PRO A 12 -3.33 7.29 -6.13
CA PRO A 12 -4.33 8.33 -6.29
C PRO A 12 -5.38 8.32 -5.17
N VAL A 13 -6.14 9.41 -5.09
CA VAL A 13 -7.34 9.50 -4.22
C VAL A 13 -8.26 8.31 -4.56
N GLU A 14 -8.89 7.75 -3.53
CA GLU A 14 -9.79 6.60 -3.64
C GLU A 14 -9.16 5.29 -4.17
N ALA A 15 -7.83 5.18 -4.25
CA ALA A 15 -7.18 3.91 -4.58
C ALA A 15 -7.35 2.79 -3.53
N GLY A 16 -7.99 3.05 -2.38
CA GLY A 16 -8.16 2.06 -1.30
C GLY A 16 -6.96 1.94 -0.35
N LYS A 17 -6.09 2.97 -0.30
CA LYS A 17 -4.91 3.01 0.59
C LYS A 17 -5.29 2.85 2.06
N SER A 18 -6.16 3.70 2.61
CA SER A 18 -6.54 3.65 4.02
C SER A 18 -7.23 2.34 4.43
N THR A 19 -8.06 1.77 3.54
CA THR A 19 -8.67 0.45 3.74
C THR A 19 -7.59 -0.64 3.80
N LEU A 20 -6.66 -0.63 2.84
CA LEU A 20 -5.55 -1.58 2.80
C LEU A 20 -4.61 -1.40 4.01
N PHE A 21 -4.35 -0.17 4.43
CA PHE A 21 -3.52 0.16 5.57
C PHE A 21 -4.02 -0.53 6.83
N ARG A 22 -5.31 -0.38 7.13
CA ARG A 22 -5.94 -0.98 8.31
C ARG A 22 -6.00 -2.50 8.23
N ALA A 23 -6.34 -3.04 7.06
CA ALA A 23 -6.32 -4.48 6.81
C ALA A 23 -4.90 -5.06 7.04
N LEU A 24 -3.85 -4.36 6.62
CA LEU A 24 -2.46 -4.74 6.86
C LEU A 24 -2.09 -4.72 8.36
N HIS A 25 -2.70 -3.84 9.16
CA HIS A 25 -2.53 -3.83 10.62
C HIS A 25 -3.45 -4.81 11.37
N GLY A 26 -4.47 -5.37 10.69
CA GLY A 26 -5.50 -6.20 11.34
C GLY A 26 -6.46 -5.39 12.21
N ASP A 27 -6.71 -4.13 11.83
CA ASP A 27 -7.68 -3.25 12.48
C ASP A 27 -8.99 -3.19 11.66
N ASP A 28 -10.10 -3.60 12.28
CA ASP A 28 -11.42 -3.70 11.66
C ASP A 28 -12.31 -2.46 11.95
N GLY A 29 -11.76 -1.37 12.50
CA GLY A 29 -12.49 -0.15 12.87
C GLY A 29 -12.98 0.73 11.69
N GLU A 30 -13.89 1.67 11.96
CA GLU A 30 -14.53 2.57 10.97
C GLU A 30 -13.52 3.40 10.15
N VAL A 31 -13.50 3.20 8.82
CA VAL A 31 -12.64 3.92 7.87
C VAL A 31 -13.00 5.41 7.88
N ARG A 32 -12.09 6.26 8.36
CA ARG A 32 -12.17 7.71 8.17
C ARG A 32 -11.28 8.11 7.01
N LYS A 33 -11.76 9.01 6.14
CA LYS A 33 -10.94 9.58 5.06
C LYS A 33 -9.73 10.29 5.69
N THR A 34 -8.54 9.85 5.33
CA THR A 34 -7.26 10.46 5.73
C THR A 34 -7.18 11.87 5.12
N GLN A 35 -7.26 12.91 5.97
CA GLN A 35 -7.10 14.33 5.58
C GLN A 35 -5.70 14.87 5.94
N ALA A 36 -4.86 14.04 6.56
CA ALA A 36 -3.48 14.33 6.98
C ALA A 36 -2.64 13.04 6.94
N VAL A 37 -1.31 13.12 6.85
CA VAL A 37 -0.46 11.90 6.90
C VAL A 37 -0.69 11.16 8.21
N GLU A 38 -1.14 9.90 8.13
CA GLU A 38 -1.33 9.05 9.29
C GLU A 38 -0.10 8.14 9.43
N TYR A 39 0.58 8.28 10.57
CA TYR A 39 1.63 7.38 11.02
C TYR A 39 1.02 6.41 12.02
N ASP A 40 1.26 5.12 11.85
CA ASP A 40 0.96 4.16 12.90
C ASP A 40 2.10 4.10 13.94
N THR A 41 1.89 3.31 14.99
CA THR A 41 2.88 3.10 16.07
C THR A 41 4.18 2.44 15.60
N GLU A 42 4.18 1.78 14.45
CA GLU A 42 5.35 1.10 13.88
C GLU A 42 6.09 1.95 12.83
N GLY A 43 5.59 3.17 12.53
CA GLY A 43 6.18 4.07 11.53
C GLY A 43 5.78 3.74 10.09
N CYS A 44 4.71 2.97 9.90
CA CYS A 44 4.05 2.77 8.61
C CYS A 44 3.16 3.97 8.29
N ILE A 45 2.99 4.25 6.99
CA ILE A 45 2.43 5.52 6.52
C ILE A 45 1.26 5.29 5.56
N ASP A 46 0.09 5.85 5.90
CA ASP A 46 -1.00 6.10 4.95
C ASP A 46 -0.89 7.53 4.43
N THR A 47 -0.66 7.69 3.13
CA THR A 47 -0.46 9.01 2.51
C THR A 47 -1.77 9.56 1.94
N PRO A 48 -2.04 10.87 2.06
CA PRO A 48 -3.15 11.50 1.35
C PRO A 48 -3.01 11.30 -0.16
N GLY A 49 -4.08 10.89 -0.85
CA GLY A 49 -4.04 10.68 -2.30
C GLY A 49 -3.75 11.96 -3.07
N GLU A 50 -4.06 13.11 -2.50
CA GLU A 50 -3.79 14.44 -3.02
C GLU A 50 -2.28 14.67 -3.21
N PHE A 51 -1.43 14.05 -2.40
CA PHE A 51 0.02 14.18 -2.52
C PHE A 51 0.55 13.51 -3.79
N PHE A 52 -0.15 12.46 -4.23
CA PHE A 52 0.13 11.77 -5.49
C PHE A 52 -0.52 12.49 -6.68
N CYS A 53 -1.74 13.01 -6.52
CA CYS A 53 -2.48 13.65 -7.62
C CYS A 53 -1.97 15.05 -7.99
N HIS A 54 -1.30 15.77 -7.08
CA HIS A 54 -0.88 17.15 -7.32
C HIS A 54 0.65 17.26 -7.41
N PRO A 55 1.22 17.68 -8.56
CA PRO A 55 2.68 17.84 -8.72
C PRO A 55 3.35 18.73 -7.66
N ARG A 56 2.63 19.74 -7.17
CA ARG A 56 3.12 20.65 -6.11
C ARG A 56 3.33 19.94 -4.77
N LEU A 57 2.71 18.80 -4.54
CA LEU A 57 2.75 18.05 -3.29
C LEU A 57 3.67 16.81 -3.36
N HIS A 58 4.32 16.52 -4.50
CA HIS A 58 5.25 15.39 -4.62
C HIS A 58 6.39 15.46 -3.59
N HIS A 59 6.87 16.66 -3.26
CA HIS A 59 7.90 16.84 -2.23
C HIS A 59 7.42 16.35 -0.86
N ALA A 60 6.15 16.57 -0.52
CA ALA A 60 5.58 16.10 0.74
C ALA A 60 5.49 14.56 0.76
N LEU A 61 5.16 13.94 -0.38
CA LEU A 61 5.16 12.47 -0.55
C LEU A 61 6.56 11.86 -0.38
N ILE A 62 7.55 12.45 -1.06
CA ILE A 62 8.94 11.98 -1.01
C ILE A 62 9.50 12.12 0.41
N ASN A 63 9.26 13.25 1.05
CA ASN A 63 9.74 13.50 2.40
C ASN A 63 9.04 12.60 3.43
N SER A 64 7.72 12.40 3.33
CA SER A 64 6.99 11.58 4.30
C SER A 64 7.42 10.12 4.23
N THR A 65 7.71 9.62 3.02
CA THR A 65 8.09 8.21 2.82
C THR A 65 9.59 7.97 2.96
N ALA A 66 10.39 8.98 3.32
CA ALA A 66 11.86 8.93 3.29
C ALA A 66 12.47 7.82 4.18
N ASP A 67 11.80 7.41 5.26
CA ASP A 67 12.33 6.42 6.22
C ASP A 67 11.71 5.01 6.08
N CYS A 68 10.87 4.79 5.06
CA CYS A 68 10.22 3.50 4.81
C CYS A 68 11.13 2.52 4.04
N ASP A 69 11.08 1.25 4.44
CA ASP A 69 11.80 0.14 3.84
C ASP A 69 11.08 -0.41 2.59
N LEU A 70 9.75 -0.31 2.56
CA LEU A 70 8.86 -0.79 1.50
C LEU A 70 7.93 0.34 1.02
N LEU A 71 7.90 0.59 -0.29
CA LEU A 71 6.88 1.43 -0.91
C LEU A 71 5.84 0.55 -1.61
N ILE A 72 4.57 0.77 -1.29
CA ILE A 72 3.45 0.06 -1.91
C ILE A 72 2.66 1.05 -2.76
N TYR A 73 2.77 0.91 -4.08
CA TYR A 73 1.94 1.67 -5.01
C TYR A 73 0.58 1.00 -5.16
N VAL A 74 -0.49 1.69 -4.78
CA VAL A 74 -1.86 1.17 -4.78
C VAL A 74 -2.63 1.75 -5.97
N HIS A 75 -3.19 0.86 -6.78
CA HIS A 75 -4.04 1.19 -7.92
C HIS A 75 -5.36 0.42 -7.84
N PRO A 76 -6.54 1.03 -7.98
CA PRO A 76 -7.80 0.29 -7.93
C PRO A 76 -8.03 -0.53 -9.20
N ALA A 77 -8.66 -1.69 -9.06
CA ALA A 77 -8.92 -2.64 -10.15
C ALA A 77 -9.96 -2.17 -11.18
N ASN A 78 -10.71 -1.11 -10.88
CA ASN A 78 -11.74 -0.54 -11.75
C ASN A 78 -11.35 0.82 -12.38
N ASP A 79 -10.08 1.24 -12.22
CA ASP A 79 -9.55 2.45 -12.86
C ASP A 79 -8.61 2.08 -14.00
N MET A 80 -8.86 2.62 -15.19
CA MET A 80 -8.06 2.36 -16.39
C MET A 80 -7.06 3.49 -16.68
N GLU A 81 -6.97 4.51 -15.82
CA GLU A 81 -6.03 5.61 -15.96
C GLU A 81 -4.87 5.48 -14.97
N CYS A 82 -3.69 5.11 -15.47
CA CYS A 82 -2.47 5.26 -14.68
C CYS A 82 -2.08 6.75 -14.61
N ARG A 83 -2.33 7.36 -13.44
CA ARG A 83 -1.96 8.74 -13.14
C ARG A 83 -0.59 8.86 -12.47
N LEU A 84 0.29 7.87 -12.68
CA LEU A 84 1.62 7.89 -12.08
C LEU A 84 2.49 8.96 -12.75
N PRO A 85 2.98 9.95 -11.99
CA PRO A 85 3.88 10.94 -12.55
C PRO A 85 5.20 10.29 -13.03
N PRO A 86 5.70 10.62 -14.23
CA PRO A 86 6.96 10.09 -14.73
C PRO A 86 8.10 10.31 -13.73
N GLY A 87 8.88 9.27 -13.47
CA GLY A 87 10.03 9.33 -12.56
C GLY A 87 9.70 9.35 -11.07
N LEU A 88 8.42 9.38 -10.67
CA LEU A 88 8.07 9.42 -9.25
C LEU A 88 8.52 8.15 -8.52
N LEU A 89 8.34 6.98 -9.13
CA LEU A 89 8.79 5.72 -8.52
C LEU A 89 10.30 5.54 -8.61
N ASP A 90 10.97 6.19 -9.57
CA ASP A 90 12.42 6.11 -9.75
C ASP A 90 13.20 6.73 -8.57
N VAL A 91 12.59 7.70 -7.87
CA VAL A 91 13.13 8.26 -6.61
C VAL A 91 13.33 7.16 -5.55
N TYR A 92 12.60 6.05 -5.66
CA TYR A 92 12.63 4.92 -4.75
C TYR A 92 13.38 3.71 -5.32
N ALA A 93 14.17 3.86 -6.38
CA ALA A 93 14.87 2.75 -7.05
C ALA A 93 15.81 1.93 -6.13
N GLN A 94 16.25 2.50 -5.00
CA GLN A 94 17.08 1.81 -3.99
C GLN A 94 16.24 1.07 -2.93
N ARG A 95 14.92 1.09 -3.03
CA ARG A 95 13.98 0.51 -2.06
C ARG A 95 13.18 -0.60 -2.68
N ARG A 96 12.59 -1.44 -1.83
CA ARG A 96 11.61 -2.41 -2.29
C ARG A 96 10.33 -1.65 -2.69
N LEU A 97 9.95 -1.80 -3.96
CA LEU A 97 8.71 -1.27 -4.53
C LEU A 97 7.82 -2.44 -4.92
N VAL A 98 6.56 -2.42 -4.47
CA VAL A 98 5.55 -3.39 -4.87
C VAL A 98 4.32 -2.64 -5.36
N THR A 99 3.74 -3.08 -6.47
CA THR A 99 2.46 -2.55 -6.93
C THR A 99 1.33 -3.46 -6.45
N VAL A 100 0.25 -2.87 -5.96
CA VAL A 100 -0.94 -3.56 -5.47
C VAL A 100 -2.15 -3.05 -6.23
N ILE A 101 -2.82 -3.97 -6.93
CA ILE A 101 -4.13 -3.76 -7.51
C ILE A 101 -5.18 -4.06 -6.43
N SER A 102 -5.83 -3.01 -5.93
CA SER A 102 -6.83 -3.07 -4.86
C SER A 102 -8.25 -3.19 -5.42
N LYS A 103 -9.24 -3.38 -4.53
CA LYS A 103 -10.68 -3.38 -4.87
C LYS A 103 -11.08 -4.45 -5.89
N THR A 104 -10.40 -5.61 -5.85
CA THR A 104 -10.68 -6.71 -6.79
C THR A 104 -12.05 -7.37 -6.55
N ASP A 105 -12.70 -7.04 -5.44
CA ASP A 105 -14.04 -7.46 -5.04
C ASP A 105 -15.17 -6.65 -5.72
N LEU A 106 -14.88 -5.50 -6.33
CA LEU A 106 -15.91 -4.67 -6.95
C LEU A 106 -16.50 -5.33 -8.21
N PRO A 107 -17.80 -5.14 -8.49
CA PRO A 107 -18.46 -5.75 -9.64
C PRO A 107 -17.93 -5.25 -10.99
N ASP A 108 -17.36 -4.04 -11.01
CA ASP A 108 -16.73 -3.43 -12.19
C ASP A 108 -15.20 -3.59 -12.22
N ALA A 109 -14.62 -4.39 -11.30
CA ALA A 109 -13.19 -4.67 -11.27
C ALA A 109 -12.73 -5.39 -12.54
N ARG A 110 -11.61 -4.91 -13.12
CA ARG A 110 -10.95 -5.50 -14.29
C ARG A 110 -9.44 -5.68 -14.03
N PRO A 111 -9.04 -6.49 -13.03
CA PRO A 111 -7.66 -6.58 -12.57
C PRO A 111 -6.67 -6.99 -13.67
N ASP A 112 -7.06 -7.87 -14.59
CA ASP A 112 -6.19 -8.27 -15.72
C ASP A 112 -5.93 -7.11 -16.69
N ALA A 113 -6.97 -6.32 -17.01
CA ALA A 113 -6.84 -5.18 -17.90
C ALA A 113 -6.04 -4.04 -17.26
N VAL A 114 -6.24 -3.82 -15.95
CA VAL A 114 -5.46 -2.84 -15.18
C VAL A 114 -4.00 -3.27 -15.10
N GLU A 115 -3.72 -4.54 -14.83
CA GLU A 115 -2.34 -5.05 -14.80
C GLU A 115 -1.65 -4.84 -16.15
N ALA A 116 -2.31 -5.22 -17.26
CA ALA A 116 -1.77 -4.99 -18.61
C ALA A 116 -1.48 -3.51 -18.87
N MET A 117 -2.42 -2.63 -18.53
CA MET A 117 -2.25 -1.18 -18.68
C MET A 117 -1.07 -0.64 -17.84
N LEU A 118 -0.89 -1.12 -16.60
CA LEU A 118 0.25 -0.74 -15.77
C LEU A 118 1.58 -1.22 -16.36
N ARG A 119 1.62 -2.43 -16.92
CA ARG A 119 2.81 -2.96 -17.62
C ARG A 119 3.17 -2.09 -18.83
N ASP A 120 2.18 -1.68 -19.62
CA ASP A 120 2.38 -0.82 -20.78
C ASP A 120 2.92 0.57 -20.40
N GLN A 121 2.62 1.05 -19.20
CA GLN A 121 3.17 2.30 -18.63
C GLN A 121 4.56 2.12 -17.98
N GLY A 122 5.17 0.95 -18.11
CA GLY A 122 6.52 0.68 -17.61
C GLY A 122 6.59 0.24 -16.15
N ILE A 123 5.46 -0.10 -15.51
CA ILE A 123 5.47 -0.69 -14.16
C ILE A 123 6.09 -2.09 -14.21
N GLY A 124 7.36 -2.17 -13.82
CA GLY A 124 8.11 -3.40 -13.66
C GLY A 124 7.84 -4.09 -12.31
N GLY A 125 8.45 -5.27 -12.12
CA GLY A 125 8.45 -5.95 -10.83
C GLY A 125 7.15 -6.66 -10.45
N GLU A 126 7.00 -6.87 -9.14
CA GLU A 126 5.89 -7.62 -8.54
C GLU A 126 4.61 -6.77 -8.52
N ILE A 127 3.54 -7.31 -9.13
CA ILE A 127 2.17 -6.77 -9.05
C ILE A 127 1.33 -7.79 -8.30
N LEU A 128 0.73 -7.38 -7.19
CA LEU A 128 -0.12 -8.20 -6.34
C LEU A 128 -1.55 -7.70 -6.41
N ARG A 129 -2.51 -8.59 -6.18
CA ARG A 129 -3.94 -8.29 -6.22
C ARG A 129 -4.52 -8.47 -4.83
N VAL A 130 -5.38 -7.55 -4.40
CA VAL A 130 -5.99 -7.61 -3.07
C VAL A 130 -7.42 -7.08 -3.07
N SER A 131 -8.29 -7.81 -2.39
CA SER A 131 -9.52 -7.27 -1.84
C SER A 131 -9.24 -6.89 -0.38
N GLY A 132 -9.31 -5.59 -0.06
CA GLY A 132 -9.07 -5.12 1.31
C GLY A 132 -10.14 -5.57 2.31
N LEU A 133 -11.26 -6.10 1.80
CA LEU A 133 -12.38 -6.60 2.60
C LEU A 133 -12.36 -8.12 2.78
N GLU A 134 -11.49 -8.83 2.05
CA GLU A 134 -11.35 -10.29 2.15
C GLU A 134 -10.11 -10.66 2.98
N PRO A 135 -10.29 -11.25 4.19
CA PRO A 135 -9.19 -11.56 5.08
C PRO A 135 -8.12 -12.47 4.46
N ASP A 136 -8.52 -13.46 3.66
CA ASP A 136 -7.59 -14.40 3.01
C ASP A 136 -6.72 -13.70 1.96
N SER A 137 -7.30 -12.75 1.22
CA SER A 137 -6.60 -11.92 0.24
C SER A 137 -5.53 -11.06 0.92
N VAL A 138 -5.90 -10.43 2.04
CA VAL A 138 -5.00 -9.62 2.87
C VAL A 138 -3.90 -10.47 3.51
N ALA A 139 -4.22 -11.68 4.00
CA ALA A 139 -3.23 -12.59 4.59
C ALA A 139 -2.19 -13.08 3.57
N ALA A 140 -2.63 -13.39 2.34
CA ALA A 140 -1.74 -13.71 1.24
C ALA A 140 -0.80 -12.54 0.91
N LEU A 141 -1.34 -11.31 0.89
CA LEU A 141 -0.56 -10.09 0.69
C LEU A 141 0.48 -9.89 1.80
N LYS A 142 0.10 -10.02 3.09
CA LYS A 142 1.05 -9.90 4.22
C LYS A 142 2.21 -10.88 4.09
N THR A 143 1.90 -12.13 3.71
CA THR A 143 2.92 -13.17 3.53
C THR A 143 3.90 -12.81 2.41
N ARG A 144 3.40 -12.33 1.26
CA ARG A 144 4.25 -11.89 0.14
C ARG A 144 5.08 -10.66 0.48
N LEU A 145 4.53 -9.75 1.28
CA LEU A 145 5.22 -8.55 1.71
C LEU A 145 6.19 -8.81 2.88
N GLY A 146 6.15 -9.97 3.54
CA GLY A 146 6.95 -10.25 4.74
C GLY A 146 6.47 -9.47 5.97
N LEU A 147 5.19 -9.11 6.00
CA LEU A 147 4.54 -8.36 7.10
C LEU A 147 3.92 -9.28 8.16
N ASN A 148 4.17 -10.59 8.07
CA ASN A 148 3.72 -11.54 9.08
C ASN A 148 4.49 -11.25 10.37
N ARG A 149 3.80 -10.73 11.40
CA ARG A 149 4.38 -10.67 12.74
C ARG A 149 4.64 -12.09 13.20
N GLU A 150 5.91 -12.46 13.40
CA GLU A 150 6.22 -13.53 14.33
C GLU A 150 5.67 -13.08 15.68
N SER A 151 4.54 -13.64 16.10
CA SER A 151 4.06 -13.47 17.47
C SER A 151 5.19 -13.92 18.40
N ALA A 152 5.89 -12.97 18.99
CA ALA A 152 6.64 -13.19 20.21
C ALA A 152 5.60 -13.48 21.32
N ALA A 153 4.99 -14.66 21.27
CA ALA A 153 4.25 -15.23 22.36
C ALA A 153 5.26 -15.51 23.47
N LYS A 154 5.44 -14.53 24.36
CA LYS A 154 6.07 -14.77 25.65
C LYS A 154 5.11 -15.71 26.39
N PRO A 155 5.51 -16.93 26.78
CA PRO A 155 4.63 -17.80 27.53
C PRO A 155 4.25 -17.06 28.81
N ARG A 156 2.93 -16.90 29.05
CA ARG A 156 2.42 -16.51 30.37
C ARG A 156 2.89 -17.59 31.33
N GLN A 157 3.89 -17.25 32.14
CA GLN A 157 4.18 -18.01 33.34
C GLN A 157 2.97 -17.83 34.24
N THR A 158 2.17 -18.89 34.35
CA THR A 158 1.22 -19.07 35.45
C THR A 158 2.05 -19.29 36.72
N GLU A 159 1.99 -18.33 37.63
CA GLU A 159 2.21 -18.54 39.06
C GLU A 159 0.96 -19.15 39.70
#